data_AF-A0A2A2QLT7-F1
#
_entry.id   AF-A0A2A2QLT7-F1
#
_cell.length_a   1.000
_cell.length_b   1.000
_cell.length_c   1.000
_cell.angle_alpha   90.00
_cell.angle_beta   90.00
_cell.angle_gamma   90.00
#
_symmetry.space_group_name_H-M   'P 1'
#
loop_
_entity.id
_entity.type
_entity.pdbx_description
1 polymer ?
#
loop_
_entity_poly.entity_id
_entity_poly.type
_entity_poly.pdbx_seq_one_letter_code
_entity_poly.pdbx_strand_id
1 'polypeptide(L)' 'MRPTMQRPPKKFVPVPFAYHQEIEMTVDSLTNLGSGIGRIDGWVVFVPFSLPGEVVKAR' A
#
# COMPACT_ATOMS: atom_id res chain seq x y z
N MET A 1 10.18 -12.89 20.71
CA MET A 1 9.85 -11.45 20.79
C MET A 1 8.45 -11.27 20.21
N ARG A 2 7.45 -10.82 20.98
CA ARG A 2 6.07 -10.69 20.47
C ARG A 2 6.02 -9.42 19.61
N PRO A 3 5.53 -9.46 18.36
CA PRO A 3 5.34 -8.24 17.59
C PRO A 3 4.34 -7.37 18.34
N THR A 4 4.71 -6.13 18.65
CA THR A 4 3.78 -5.16 19.22
C THR A 4 2.76 -4.84 18.13
N MET A 5 1.57 -5.44 18.23
CA MET A 5 0.46 -5.05 17.36
C MET A 5 0.12 -3.60 17.66
N GLN A 6 0.58 -2.69 16.79
CA GLN A 6 0.25 -1.28 16.90
C GLN A 6 -1.25 -1.15 16.71
N ARG A 7 -1.92 -0.65 17.74
CA ARG A 7 -3.36 -0.42 17.68
C ARG A 7 -3.64 0.66 16.64
N PRO A 8 -4.60 0.47 15.72
CA PRO A 8 -5.02 1.51 14.82
C PRO A 8 -5.40 2.79 15.58
N PRO A 9 -5.11 3.98 15.04
CA PRO A 9 -5.57 5.25 15.61
C PRO A 9 -7.09 5.24 15.84
N LYS A 10 -7.58 5.93 16.89
CA LYS A 10 -9.00 5.88 17.33
C LYS A 10 -10.03 6.20 16.23
N LYS A 11 -9.66 6.96 15.21
CA LYS A 11 -10.55 7.41 14.12
C LYS A 11 -10.17 6.82 12.76
N PHE A 12 -9.37 5.76 12.74
CA PHE A 12 -9.01 5.09 11.49
C PHE A 12 -10.23 4.37 10.92
N VAL A 13 -10.51 4.58 9.63
CA VAL A 13 -11.57 3.90 8.89
C VAL A 13 -10.92 2.76 8.09
N PRO A 14 -11.18 1.49 8.42
CA PRO A 14 -10.46 0.34 7.86
C PRO A 14 -11.04 -0.12 6.51
N VAL A 15 -11.39 0.83 5.65
CA VAL A 15 -11.94 0.56 4.32
C VAL A 15 -11.17 1.43 3.32
N PRO A 16 -10.54 0.85 2.29
CA PRO A 16 -10.58 -0.58 1.91
C PRO A 16 -9.57 -1.46 2.64
N PHE A 17 -8.61 -0.89 3.38
CA PHE A 17 -7.51 -1.64 3.99
C PHE A 17 -7.51 -1.53 5.51
N ALA A 18 -7.08 -2.60 6.19
CA ALA A 18 -6.75 -2.54 7.60
C ALA A 18 -5.49 -1.69 7.84
N TYR A 19 -5.32 -1.19 9.06
CA TYR A 19 -4.15 -0.40 9.43
C TYR A 19 -2.86 -1.22 9.30
N HIS A 20 -1.88 -0.71 8.56
CA HIS A 20 -0.64 -1.42 8.22
C HIS A 20 -0.87 -2.81 7.58
N GLN A 21 -1.95 -2.98 6.83
CA GLN A 21 -2.16 -4.17 6.03
C GLN A 21 -1.05 -4.32 5.00
N GLU A 22 -0.42 -5.49 4.97
CA GLU A 22 0.48 -5.85 3.88
C GLU A 22 -0.34 -6.22 2.65
N ILE A 23 0.04 -5.68 1.50
CA ILE A 23 -0.55 -6.01 0.21
C ILE A 23 0.53 -6.49 -0.76
N GLU A 24 0.13 -7.29 -1.73
CA GLU A 24 0.94 -7.64 -2.90
C GLU A 24 0.25 -7.08 -4.14
N MET A 25 0.98 -6.36 -4.97
CA MET A 25 0.44 -5.81 -6.22
C MET A 25 1.51 -5.59 -7.27
N THR A 26 1.07 -5.56 -8.52
CA THR A 26 1.87 -5.06 -9.63
C THR A 26 1.80 -3.53 -9.67
N VAL A 27 2.93 -2.88 -9.92
CA VAL A 27 3.01 -1.44 -10.17
C VAL A 27 2.70 -1.17 -11.64
N ASP A 28 1.61 -0.45 -11.91
CA ASP A 28 1.11 -0.19 -13.26
C ASP A 28 1.90 0.93 -13.96
N SER A 29 2.21 2.02 -13.22
CA SER A 29 2.91 3.19 -13.77
C SER A 29 3.54 4.05 -12.67
N LEU A 30 4.18 5.16 -13.06
CA LEU A 30 4.73 6.15 -12.14
C LEU A 30 3.92 7.45 -12.18
N THR A 31 3.82 8.11 -11.03
CA THR A 31 3.39 9.51 -10.98
C THR A 31 4.51 10.45 -11.45
N ASN A 32 4.16 11.71 -11.73
CA ASN A 32 5.14 12.75 -12.07
C ASN A 32 6.18 13.01 -10.94
N LEU A 33 5.84 12.69 -9.69
CA LEU A 33 6.74 12.76 -8.55
C LEU A 33 7.55 11.46 -8.32
N GLY A 34 7.41 10.47 -9.21
CA GLY A 34 8.20 9.24 -9.20
C GLY A 34 7.73 8.16 -8.23
N SER A 35 6.50 8.25 -7.70
CA SER A 35 5.92 7.14 -6.93
C SER A 35 5.25 6.13 -7.86
N GLY A 36 5.45 4.84 -7.62
CA GLY A 36 4.69 3.78 -8.28
C GLY A 36 3.22 3.85 -7.91
N ILE A 37 2.36 3.50 -8.85
CA ILE A 37 0.92 3.37 -8.62
C ILE A 37 0.41 2.04 -9.12
N GLY A 38 -0.60 1.50 -8.43
CA GLY A 38 -1.36 0.34 -8.85
C GLY A 38 -2.81 0.44 -8.38
N ARG A 39 -3.64 -0.53 -8.77
CA ARG A 39 -5.03 -0.62 -8.30
C ARG A 39 -5.34 -1.95 -7.63
N ILE A 40 -6.06 -1.88 -6.52
CA ILE A 40 -6.71 -3.04 -5.87
C ILE A 40 -8.18 -2.68 -5.68
N ASP A 41 -9.09 -3.49 -6.21
CA ASP A 41 -10.54 -3.34 -6.07
C ASP A 41 -11.04 -1.90 -6.35
N GLY A 42 -10.46 -1.26 -7.36
CA GLY A 42 -10.80 0.11 -7.79
C GLY A 42 -10.09 1.24 -7.04
N TRP A 43 -9.39 0.95 -5.94
CA TRP A 43 -8.62 1.91 -5.16
C TRP A 43 -7.22 2.11 -5.74
N VAL A 44 -6.80 3.36 -5.86
CA VAL A 44 -5.42 3.70 -6.28
C VAL A 44 -4.50 3.62 -5.07
N VAL A 45 -3.46 2.82 -5.16
CA VAL A 45 -2.42 2.68 -4.13
C VAL A 45 -1.14 3.29 -4.63
N PHE A 46 -0.52 4.14 -3.81
CA PHE A 46 0.78 4.74 -4.08
C PHE A 46 1.87 3.96 -3.35
N VAL A 47 2.92 3.58 -4.07
CA VAL A 47 4.04 2.81 -3.54
C VAL A 47 5.35 3.54 -3.85
N PRO A 48 5.99 4.19 -2.87
CA PRO A 48 7.27 4.84 -3.09
C PRO A 48 8.38 3.81 -3.38
N PHE A 49 9.42 4.23 -4.09
CA PHE A 49 10.60 3.39 -4.41
C PHE A 49 10.27 2.13 -5.20
N SER A 50 9.33 2.21 -6.14
CA SER A 50 8.94 1.10 -7.01
C SER A 50 8.86 1.55 -8.46
N LEU A 51 9.05 0.61 -9.39
CA LEU A 51 9.06 0.84 -10.84
C LEU A 51 7.91 0.10 -11.53
N PRO A 52 7.40 0.61 -12.68
CA PRO A 52 6.35 -0.07 -13.43
C PRO A 52 6.76 -1.47 -13.85
N GLY A 53 5.85 -2.43 -13.70
CA GLY A 53 6.06 -3.85 -13.99
C GLY A 53 6.57 -4.68 -12.81
N GLU A 54 7.01 -4.06 -11.71
CA GLU A 54 7.40 -4.79 -10.50
C GLU A 54 6.18 -5.37 -9.78
N VAL A 55 6.33 -6.58 -9.23
CA VAL A 55 5.42 -7.11 -8.21
C VAL A 55 6.04 -6.80 -6.85
N VAL A 56 5.35 -6.02 -6.04
CA VAL A 56 5.86 -5.50 -4.78
C VAL A 56 4.99 -5.96 -3.61
N LYS A 57 5.63 -6.06 -2.44
CA LYS A 57 4.95 -6.23 -1.16
C LYS A 57 5.04 -4.92 -0.36
N ALA A 58 3.91 -4.24 -0.15
CA ALA A 58 3.84 -2.91 0.45
C ALA A 58 3.12 -2.91 1.80
N ARG A 59 3.51 -2.00 2.71
CA ARG A 59 2.92 -1.81 4.05
C ARG A 59 3.04 -0.37 4.54
#